data_AF-A0A7X7HDW8-F1
#
_entry.id   AF-A0A7X7HDW8-F1
#
_cell.length_a   1.000
_cell.length_b   1.000
_cell.length_c   1.000
_cell.angle_alpha   90.00
_cell.angle_beta   90.00
_cell.angle_gamma   90.00
#
_symmetry.space_group_name_H-M   'P 1'
#
loop_
_entity.id
_entity.type
_entity.pdbx_description
1 polymer ?
#
loop_
_entity_poly.entity_id
_entity_poly.type
_entity_poly.pdbx_seq_one_letter_code
_entity_poly.pdbx_strand_id
1 'polypeptide(L)'
;MKFTAGYWAVRPGFSLLRGLHIVDVREEEGGLAALVSTKRIEGRGDTLNRPVLRVLLRAVAEGVIGVTVSHHRGGVDRPPAFTLTGDGVVPQIGERHLTAGSLTARFAADEWGLTFEEGGRVVTSS
;
A
#
# COMPACT_ATOMS: atom_id res chain seq x y z
N MET A 1 -17.26 -11.12 -1.84
CA MET A 1 -17.12 -11.80 -0.53
C MET A 1 -17.60 -10.84 0.57
N LYS A 2 -18.16 -11.33 1.70
CA LYS A 2 -18.59 -10.46 2.83
C LYS A 2 -17.71 -10.69 4.07
N PHE A 3 -17.02 -9.65 4.53
CA PHE A 3 -16.17 -9.65 5.73
C PHE A 3 -16.80 -8.89 6.91
N THR A 4 -17.71 -7.95 6.63
CA THR A 4 -18.47 -7.20 7.63
C THR A 4 -19.88 -7.77 7.78
N ALA A 5 -20.49 -7.50 8.94
CA ALA A 5 -21.88 -7.80 9.29
C ALA A 5 -22.61 -6.47 9.58
N GLY A 6 -22.86 -5.71 8.52
CA GLY A 6 -23.31 -4.32 8.63
C GLY A 6 -22.15 -3.36 8.89
N TYR A 7 -22.46 -2.17 9.41
CA TYR A 7 -21.47 -1.12 9.66
C TYR A 7 -20.61 -1.39 10.90
N TRP A 8 -21.18 -2.04 11.91
CA TRP A 8 -20.61 -2.09 13.26
C TRP A 8 -19.82 -3.35 13.58
N ALA A 9 -20.08 -4.45 12.87
CA ALA A 9 -19.57 -5.77 13.23
C ALA A 9 -18.71 -6.38 12.13
N VAL A 10 -17.68 -7.10 12.56
CA VAL A 10 -16.97 -8.06 11.70
C VAL A 10 -17.79 -9.35 11.68
N ARG A 11 -17.84 -9.99 10.52
CA ARG A 11 -18.55 -11.26 10.35
C ARG A 11 -17.92 -12.33 11.29
N PRO A 12 -18.72 -13.13 12.01
CA PRO A 12 -18.19 -14.20 12.86
C PRO A 12 -17.25 -15.15 12.10
N GLY A 13 -16.16 -15.54 12.77
CA GLY A 13 -15.10 -16.37 12.19
C GLY A 13 -14.01 -15.60 11.42
N PHE A 14 -14.12 -14.27 11.30
CA PHE A 14 -13.09 -13.42 10.69
C PHE A 14 -12.40 -12.53 11.74
N SER A 15 -11.07 -12.42 11.60
CA SER A 15 -10.26 -11.43 12.31
C SER A 15 -9.78 -10.38 11.32
N LEU A 16 -10.08 -9.10 11.57
CA LEU A 16 -9.68 -8.01 10.69
C LEU A 16 -8.43 -7.31 11.22
N LEU A 17 -7.34 -7.43 10.47
CA LEU A 17 -6.12 -6.65 10.67
C LEU A 17 -6.02 -5.64 9.52
N ARG A 18 -6.03 -4.35 9.83
CA ARG A 18 -5.98 -3.25 8.86
C ARG A 18 -4.75 -2.38 9.10
N GLY A 19 -4.24 -1.74 8.05
CA GLY A 19 -3.19 -0.73 8.21
C GLY A 19 -3.69 0.42 9.07
N LEU A 20 -2.90 0.84 10.05
CA LEU A 20 -3.24 1.94 10.96
C LEU A 20 -2.14 3.00 11.06
N HIS A 21 -0.88 2.63 10.88
CA HIS A 21 0.25 3.53 11.10
C HIS A 21 1.38 3.17 10.14
N ILE A 22 1.95 4.16 9.44
CA ILE A 22 3.11 3.98 8.56
C ILE A 22 4.38 4.09 9.40
N VAL A 23 5.10 2.98 9.47
CA VAL A 23 6.32 2.84 10.27
C VAL A 23 7.53 3.41 9.53
N ASP A 24 7.58 3.17 8.22
CA ASP A 24 8.70 3.56 7.37
C ASP A 24 8.23 3.67 5.92
N VAL A 25 8.88 4.55 5.16
CA VAL A 25 8.71 4.69 3.71
C VAL A 25 10.09 4.77 3.07
N ARG A 26 10.35 3.90 2.10
CA ARG A 26 11.65 3.78 1.45
C ARG A 26 11.52 3.42 -0.01
N GLU A 27 12.46 3.91 -0.80
CA GLU A 27 12.59 3.51 -2.20
C GLU A 27 13.06 2.04 -2.28
N GLU A 28 12.46 1.27 -3.19
CA GLU A 28 12.79 -0.14 -3.44
C GLU A 28 12.64 -0.46 -4.93
N GLU A 29 13.73 -0.87 -5.60
CA GLU A 29 13.71 -1.43 -6.97
C GLU A 29 12.84 -0.63 -7.98
N GLY A 30 13.08 0.69 -8.10
CA GLY A 30 12.31 1.56 -9.00
C GLY A 30 10.86 1.81 -8.56
N GLY A 31 10.57 1.58 -7.28
CA GLY A 31 9.28 1.83 -6.66
C GLY A 31 9.41 2.42 -5.26
N LEU A 32 8.28 2.68 -4.62
CA LEU A 32 8.23 3.23 -3.26
C LEU A 32 7.43 2.29 -2.36
N ALA A 33 8.04 1.87 -1.25
CA ALA A 33 7.44 0.92 -0.33
C ALA A 33 7.20 1.54 1.04
N ALA A 34 6.01 1.31 1.59
CA ALA A 34 5.67 1.61 2.98
C ALA A 34 5.57 0.33 3.81
N LEU A 35 6.09 0.38 5.03
CA LEU A 35 5.80 -0.59 6.08
C LEU A 35 4.68 -0.04 6.96
N VAL A 36 3.60 -0.81 7.10
CA VAL A 36 2.36 -0.36 7.73
C VAL A 36 1.99 -1.29 8.88
N SER A 37 1.99 -0.78 10.10
CA SER A 37 1.56 -1.52 11.28
C SER A 37 0.06 -1.73 11.30
N THR A 38 -0.36 -2.89 11.81
CA THR A 38 -1.78 -3.21 12.07
C THR A 38 -2.28 -2.71 13.43
N LYS A 39 -1.45 -1.94 14.14
CA LYS A 39 -1.73 -1.25 15.40
C LYS A 39 -1.21 0.19 15.30
N ARG A 40 -1.92 1.15 15.92
CA ARG A 40 -1.34 2.47 16.20
C ARG A 40 -0.12 2.32 17.12
N ILE A 41 0.98 2.98 16.76
CA ILE A 41 2.21 3.00 17.55
C ILE A 41 2.19 4.25 18.43
N GLU A 42 2.10 4.06 19.75
CA GLU A 42 2.16 5.14 20.75
C GLU A 42 3.51 5.13 21.48
N GLY A 43 4.20 3.98 21.50
CA GLY A 43 5.55 3.86 22.03
C GLY A 43 6.29 2.65 21.49
N ARG A 44 7.56 2.48 21.89
CA ARG A 44 8.44 1.39 21.40
C ARG A 44 7.87 -0.02 21.66
N GLY A 45 7.07 -0.20 22.71
CA GLY A 45 6.42 -1.50 22.98
C GLY A 45 5.45 -1.93 21.90
N ASP A 46 4.88 -0.99 21.13
CA ASP A 46 3.91 -1.28 20.07
C ASP A 46 4.55 -1.75 18.76
N THR A 47 5.87 -1.62 18.63
CA THR A 47 6.62 -2.07 17.45
C THR A 47 6.91 -3.57 17.49
N LEU A 48 6.50 -4.27 18.55
CA LEU A 48 6.70 -5.70 18.76
C LEU A 48 5.37 -6.45 18.74
N ASN A 49 5.42 -7.76 18.48
CA ASN A 49 4.27 -8.69 18.57
C ASN A 49 3.04 -8.28 17.73
N ARG A 50 3.25 -7.57 16.62
CA ARG A 50 2.19 -7.13 15.70
C ARG A 50 2.55 -7.42 14.25
N PRO A 51 1.58 -7.89 13.45
CA PRO A 51 1.75 -7.97 12.00
C PRO A 51 2.00 -6.60 11.37
N VAL A 52 2.89 -6.59 10.37
CA VAL A 52 3.18 -5.44 9.52
C VAL A 52 2.84 -5.82 8.09
N LEU A 53 2.17 -4.91 7.38
CA LEU A 53 1.88 -5.01 5.96
C LEU A 53 2.96 -4.25 5.19
N ARG A 54 3.36 -4.78 4.04
CA ARG A 54 4.17 -4.02 3.06
C ARG A 54 3.25 -3.55 1.94
N VAL A 55 3.31 -2.27 1.62
CA VAL A 55 2.60 -1.68 0.48
C VAL A 55 3.64 -1.13 -0.49
N LEU A 56 3.74 -1.72 -1.67
CA LEU A 56 4.68 -1.30 -2.71
C LEU A 56 3.94 -0.63 -3.85
N LEU A 57 4.41 0.56 -4.21
CA LEU A 57 4.02 1.30 -5.40
C LEU A 57 5.05 1.08 -6.50
N ARG A 58 4.59 0.79 -7.72
CA ARG A 58 5.43 0.74 -8.92
C ARG A 58 4.74 1.43 -10.09
N ALA A 59 5.47 2.19 -10.89
CA ALA A 59 4.95 2.66 -12.17
C ALA A 59 4.97 1.50 -13.18
N VAL A 60 3.81 1.16 -13.70
CA VAL A 60 3.65 0.06 -14.68
C VAL A 60 3.65 0.62 -16.09
N ALA A 61 3.01 1.78 -16.29
CA ALA A 61 2.97 2.55 -17.52
C ALA A 61 2.67 4.03 -17.18
N GLU A 62 2.68 4.90 -18.18
CA GLU A 62 2.25 6.29 -18.00
C GLU A 62 0.80 6.34 -17.47
N GLY A 63 0.57 7.06 -16.37
CA GLY A 63 -0.74 7.13 -15.71
C GLY A 63 -1.18 5.86 -14.97
N VAL A 64 -0.31 4.84 -14.85
CA VAL A 64 -0.66 3.55 -14.23
C VAL A 64 0.30 3.20 -13.10
N ILE A 65 -0.20 3.21 -11.86
CA ILE A 65 0.53 2.81 -10.66
C ILE A 65 -0.01 1.47 -10.14
N GLY A 66 0.86 0.47 -10.09
CA GLY A 66 0.59 -0.81 -9.44
C GLY A 66 0.77 -0.69 -7.93
N VAL A 67 -0.17 -1.27 -7.18
CA VAL A 67 -0.14 -1.32 -5.72
C VAL A 67 -0.14 -2.77 -5.26
N THR A 68 0.95 -3.20 -4.64
CA THR A 68 1.08 -4.56 -4.09
C THR A 68 1.04 -4.49 -2.57
N VAL A 69 -0.02 -5.05 -1.97
CA VAL A 69 -0.16 -5.18 -0.52
C VAL A 69 0.17 -6.61 -0.11
N SER A 70 1.16 -6.78 0.77
CA SER A 70 1.64 -8.09 1.20
C SER A 70 1.65 -8.21 2.72
N HIS A 71 1.21 -9.37 3.23
CA HIS A 71 1.38 -9.77 4.62
C HIS A 71 2.59 -10.71 4.74
N HIS A 72 2.41 -11.99 4.39
CA HIS A 72 3.53 -12.95 4.32
C HIS A 72 4.10 -13.01 2.90
N ARG A 73 5.43 -12.89 2.78
CA ARG A 73 6.15 -12.99 1.50
C ARG A 73 6.95 -14.29 1.31
N GLY A 74 6.86 -15.21 2.26
CA GLY A 74 7.51 -16.54 2.17
C GLY A 74 6.67 -17.59 1.42
N GLY A 75 5.58 -17.17 0.78
CA GLY A 75 4.76 -18.06 -0.05
C GLY A 75 5.47 -18.42 -1.35
N VAL A 76 5.04 -19.52 -1.98
CA VAL A 76 5.50 -19.91 -3.31
C VAL A 76 4.67 -19.17 -4.37
N ASP A 77 5.34 -18.53 -5.32
CA ASP A 77 4.68 -17.93 -6.48
C ASP A 77 4.09 -19.04 -7.37
N ARG A 78 2.79 -18.96 -7.63
CA ARG A 78 2.03 -19.98 -8.38
C ARG A 78 1.63 -19.43 -9.76
N PRO A 79 2.34 -19.78 -10.84
CA PRO A 79 1.92 -19.41 -12.18
C PRO A 79 0.65 -20.19 -12.62
N PRO A 80 -0.08 -19.70 -13.64
CA PRO A 80 0.23 -18.55 -14.48
C PRO A 80 -0.15 -17.20 -13.85
N ALA A 81 0.58 -16.15 -14.22
CA ALA A 81 0.26 -14.76 -13.92
C ALA A 81 -0.07 -14.01 -15.22
N PHE A 82 -0.82 -12.91 -15.13
CA PHE A 82 -1.06 -12.05 -16.29
C PHE A 82 0.25 -11.46 -16.79
N THR A 83 0.45 -11.50 -18.10
CA THR A 83 1.51 -10.71 -18.75
C THR A 83 1.11 -9.25 -18.70
N LEU A 84 1.85 -8.44 -17.95
CA LEU A 84 1.67 -7.00 -17.93
C LEU A 84 2.36 -6.39 -19.15
N THR A 85 1.61 -5.68 -19.98
CA THR A 85 2.13 -4.92 -21.12
C THR A 85 2.17 -3.45 -20.74
N GLY A 86 3.36 -2.95 -20.46
CA GLY A 86 3.62 -1.55 -20.16
C GLY A 86 5.09 -1.27 -20.40
N ASP A 87 5.39 -0.18 -21.11
CA ASP A 87 6.76 0.25 -21.39
C ASP A 87 7.33 0.90 -20.13
N GLY A 88 7.58 0.08 -19.10
CA GLY A 88 7.94 0.49 -17.74
C GLY A 88 8.52 1.90 -17.67
N VAL A 89 7.71 2.84 -17.19
CA VAL A 89 8.12 4.25 -17.16
C VAL A 89 9.01 4.49 -15.96
N VAL A 90 10.01 5.36 -16.10
CA VAL A 90 10.80 5.81 -14.96
C VAL A 90 9.92 6.75 -14.13
N PRO A 91 9.50 6.37 -12.92
CA PRO A 91 8.69 7.25 -12.09
C PRO A 91 9.52 8.40 -11.53
N GLN A 92 8.83 9.47 -11.16
CA GLN A 92 9.39 10.43 -10.21
C GLN A 92 9.08 9.93 -8.80
N ILE A 93 10.12 9.71 -8.00
CA ILE A 93 9.98 9.26 -6.61
C ILE A 93 10.41 10.42 -5.71
N GLY A 94 9.49 10.85 -4.86
CA GLY A 94 9.80 11.71 -3.73
C GLY A 94 9.78 10.92 -2.43
N GLU A 95 10.02 11.61 -1.32
CA GLU A 95 10.14 10.98 0.02
C GLU A 95 8.97 10.03 0.35
N ARG A 96 7.74 10.45 0.01
CA ARG A 96 6.51 9.72 0.37
C ARG A 96 5.50 9.63 -0.79
N HIS A 97 5.94 9.83 -2.03
CA HIS A 97 5.08 9.73 -3.20
C HIS A 97 5.82 9.18 -4.42
N LEU A 98 5.05 8.56 -5.30
CA LEU A 98 5.50 8.08 -6.61
C LEU A 98 4.57 8.62 -7.68
N THR A 99 5.14 9.21 -8.73
CA THR A 99 4.40 9.78 -9.86
C THR A 99 4.74 9.04 -11.16
N ALA A 100 3.70 8.63 -11.88
CA ALA A 100 3.78 7.99 -13.19
C ALA A 100 2.92 8.79 -14.18
N GLY A 101 3.56 9.63 -15.02
CA GLY A 101 2.84 10.57 -15.87
C GLY A 101 2.06 11.61 -15.04
N SER A 102 0.76 11.73 -15.29
CA SER A 102 -0.14 12.64 -14.56
C SER A 102 -0.58 12.13 -13.18
N LEU A 103 -0.45 10.83 -12.92
CA LEU A 103 -0.96 10.18 -11.72
C LEU A 103 0.11 10.12 -10.63
N THR A 104 -0.22 10.59 -9.42
CA THR A 104 0.63 10.51 -8.23
C THR A 104 -0.05 9.68 -7.15
N ALA A 105 0.68 8.74 -6.57
CA ALA A 105 0.28 8.00 -5.37
C ALA A 105 1.12 8.48 -4.18
N ARG A 106 0.47 8.86 -3.07
CA ARG A 106 1.13 9.49 -1.91
C ARG A 106 0.74 8.80 -0.62
N PHE A 107 1.75 8.44 0.17
CA PHE A 107 1.54 7.98 1.54
C PHE A 107 1.31 9.19 2.49
N ALA A 108 0.39 9.05 3.44
CA ALA A 108 0.13 10.02 4.52
C ALA A 108 1.20 9.96 5.62
N ALA A 109 1.51 11.06 6.31
CA ALA A 109 2.72 11.22 7.15
C ALA A 109 2.90 10.15 8.24
N ASP A 110 1.87 9.90 9.05
CA ASP A 110 1.95 9.01 10.20
C ASP A 110 0.84 7.95 10.18
N GLU A 111 -0.41 8.38 10.26
CA GLU A 111 -1.55 7.47 10.15
C GLU A 111 -1.62 6.86 8.75
N TRP A 112 -2.04 5.59 8.68
CA TRP A 112 -2.17 4.92 7.41
C TRP A 112 -3.10 5.70 6.48
N GLY A 113 -2.57 6.03 5.30
CA GLY A 113 -3.32 6.63 4.21
C GLY A 113 -2.51 6.55 2.93
N LEU A 114 -3.20 6.21 1.85
CA LEU A 114 -2.68 6.27 0.48
C LEU A 114 -3.68 7.05 -0.36
N THR A 115 -3.25 8.21 -0.89
CA THR A 115 -4.06 9.05 -1.78
C THR A 115 -3.55 8.93 -3.21
N PHE A 116 -4.49 8.95 -4.16
CA PHE A 116 -4.20 9.05 -5.58
C PHE A 116 -4.65 10.41 -6.08
N GLU A 117 -3.75 11.11 -6.76
CA GLU A 117 -3.93 12.48 -7.21
C GLU A 117 -3.62 12.61 -8.70
N GLU A 118 -4.47 13.33 -9.42
CA GLU A 118 -4.24 13.68 -10.82
C GLU A 118 -4.65 15.15 -11.05
N GLY A 119 -3.79 15.93 -11.70
CA GLY A 119 -4.05 17.36 -11.95
C GLY A 119 -4.29 18.18 -10.67
N GLY A 120 -3.66 17.79 -9.55
CA GLY A 120 -3.79 18.45 -8.25
C GLY A 120 -5.09 18.12 -7.49
N ARG A 121 -5.86 17.12 -7.92
CA ARG A 121 -7.09 16.67 -7.23
C ARG A 121 -6.97 15.23 -6.79
N VAL A 122 -7.50 14.92 -5.61
CA VAL A 122 -7.64 13.54 -5.13
C VAL A 122 -8.73 12.84 -5.94
N VAL A 123 -8.38 11.74 -6.60
CA VAL A 123 -9.32 10.92 -7.38
C VAL A 123 -9.87 9.76 -6.55
N THR A 124 -9.06 9.20 -5.66
CA THR A 124 -9.48 8.17 -4.69
C THR A 124 -8.45 8.02 -3.56
N SER A 125 -8.82 7.31 -2.50
CA SER A 125 -7.96 7.01 -1.36
C SER A 125 -8.30 5.66 -0.73
N SER A 126 -7.37 5.14 0.08
CA SER A 126 -7.55 3.94 0.91
C SER A 126 -8.52 4.12 2.07
#